data_AF-A0A2G7T6J0-F1
#
_entry.id   AF-A0A2G7T6J0-F1
#
_cell.length_a   1.000
_cell.length_b   1.000
_cell.length_c   1.000
_cell.angle_alpha   90.00
_cell.angle_beta   90.00
_cell.angle_gamma   90.00
#
_symmetry.space_group_name_H-M   'P 1'
#
loop_
_entity.id
_entity.type
_entity.pdbx_description
1 polymer ?
#
loop_
_entity_poly.entity_id
_entity_poly.type
_entity_poly.pdbx_seq_one_letter_code
_entity_poly.pdbx_strand_id
1 'polypeptide(L)'
;MTDDYETLLRKKAEIEASIAEILKSEKNKSIASARNLIELFQLKPADVFASNARKSQDAGHGAKSRDPTPGSTRPGRGKPPDLIRNC
;
A
#
# COMPACT_ATOMS: atom_id res chain seq x y z
N MET A 1 -44.32 -10.55 -0.31
CA MET A 1 -44.06 -10.54 1.14
C MET A 1 -42.83 -9.69 1.36
N THR A 2 -43.00 -8.51 1.96
CA THR A 2 -41.89 -7.62 2.34
C THR A 2 -41.40 -8.07 3.72
N ASP A 3 -40.13 -8.47 3.82
CA ASP A 3 -39.51 -8.79 5.09
C ASP A 3 -39.52 -7.55 5.99
N ASP A 4 -40.01 -7.70 7.22
CA ASP A 4 -40.06 -6.62 8.20
C ASP A 4 -38.65 -6.25 8.69
N TYR A 5 -38.43 -5.00 9.06
CA TYR A 5 -37.10 -4.46 9.35
C TYR A 5 -36.36 -5.24 10.44
N GLU A 6 -37.06 -5.63 11.51
CA GLU A 6 -36.49 -6.42 12.60
C GLU A 6 -36.03 -7.81 12.14
N THR A 7 -36.74 -8.40 11.18
CA THR A 7 -36.39 -9.72 10.64
C THR A 7 -35.11 -9.66 9.82
N LEU A 8 -34.88 -8.57 9.08
CA LEU A 8 -33.64 -8.34 8.34
C LEU A 8 -32.44 -8.17 9.27
N LEU A 9 -32.61 -7.47 10.40
CA LEU A 9 -31.55 -7.32 11.39
C LEU A 9 -31.16 -8.65 12.03
N ARG A 10 -32.14 -9.50 12.36
CA ARG A 10 -31.86 -10.84 12.90
C ARG A 10 -31.10 -11.70 11.90
N LYS A 11 -31.56 -11.75 10.64
CA LYS A 11 -30.88 -12.47 9.55
C LYS A 11 -29.44 -11.96 9.36
N LYS A 12 -29.21 -10.65 9.46
CA LYS A 12 -27.88 -10.05 9.36
C LYS A 12 -26.95 -10.57 10.47
N ALA A 13 -27.41 -10.57 11.72
CA ALA A 13 -26.61 -11.05 12.85
C ALA A 13 -26.25 -12.54 12.73
N GLU A 14 -27.18 -13.37 12.26
CA GLU A 14 -26.94 -14.79 11.99
C GLU A 14 -25.89 -14.99 10.89
N ILE A 15 -26.00 -14.23 9.80
CA ILE A 15 -25.03 -14.27 8.70
C ILE A 15 -23.64 -13.82 9.18
N GLU A 16 -23.54 -12.73 9.94
CA GLU A 16 -22.27 -12.27 10.50
C GLU A 16 -21.61 -13.30 11.43
N ALA A 17 -22.40 -14.01 12.25
CA ALA A 17 -21.90 -15.09 13.08
C ALA A 17 -21.32 -16.24 12.23
N SER A 18 -22.04 -16.67 11.19
CA SER A 18 -21.57 -17.73 10.28
C SER A 18 -20.31 -17.33 9.51
N ILE A 19 -20.22 -16.07 9.07
CA ILE A 19 -19.03 -15.53 8.42
C ILE A 19 -17.84 -15.55 9.38
N ALA A 20 -18.03 -15.16 10.64
CA ALA A 20 -16.96 -15.15 11.63
C ALA A 20 -16.41 -16.55 11.91
N GLU A 21 -17.27 -17.58 11.95
CA GLU A 21 -16.84 -18.98 12.10
C GLU A 21 -16.03 -19.46 10.90
N ILE A 22 -16.50 -19.20 9.69
CA ILE A 22 -15.80 -19.57 8.45
C ILE A 22 -14.46 -18.83 8.37
N LEU A 23 -14.42 -17.54 8.67
CA LEU A 23 -13.19 -16.74 8.68
C LEU A 23 -12.14 -17.29 9.65
N LYS A 24 -12.55 -17.76 10.84
CA LYS A 24 -11.61 -18.41 11.78
C LYS A 24 -11.03 -19.68 11.16
N SER A 25 -11.85 -20.49 10.52
CA SER A 25 -11.41 -21.73 9.87
C SER A 25 -10.44 -21.45 8.70
N GLU A 26 -10.77 -20.49 7.83
CA GLU A 26 -9.97 -20.10 6.67
C GLU A 26 -8.66 -19.43 7.10
N LYS A 27 -8.69 -18.63 8.17
CA LYS A 27 -7.48 -18.05 8.76
C LYS A 27 -6.55 -19.15 9.27
N ASN A 28 -7.07 -20.15 9.96
CA ASN A 28 -6.28 -21.27 10.46
C ASN A 28 -5.67 -22.11 9.32
N LYS A 29 -6.45 -22.39 8.25
CA LYS A 29 -5.94 -23.04 7.04
C LYS A 29 -4.81 -22.24 6.40
N SER A 30 -5.00 -20.92 6.27
CA SER A 30 -4.00 -20.01 5.71
C SER A 30 -2.71 -19.97 6.54
N ILE A 31 -2.84 -19.96 7.86
CA ILE A 31 -1.69 -20.03 8.79
C ILE A 31 -0.97 -21.37 8.64
N ALA A 32 -1.69 -22.49 8.52
CA ALA A 32 -1.09 -23.81 8.31
C ALA A 32 -0.30 -23.85 6.99
N SER A 33 -0.87 -23.34 5.90
CA SER A 33 -0.17 -23.21 4.62
C SER A 33 1.08 -22.34 4.71
N ALA A 34 1.01 -21.20 5.41
CA ALA A 34 2.17 -20.34 5.62
C ALA A 34 3.27 -21.05 6.42
N ARG A 35 2.90 -21.81 7.46
CA ARG A 35 3.87 -22.61 8.25
C ARG A 35 4.56 -23.65 7.38
N ASN A 36 3.81 -24.38 6.54
CA ASN A 36 4.39 -25.35 5.61
C ASN A 36 5.40 -24.68 4.65
N LEU A 37 5.07 -23.50 4.11
CA LEU A 37 5.98 -22.77 3.23
C LEU A 37 7.24 -22.29 3.98
N ILE A 38 7.09 -21.84 5.23
CA ILE A 38 8.22 -21.44 6.07
C ILE A 38 9.16 -22.63 6.31
N GLU A 39 8.62 -23.81 6.62
CA GLU A 39 9.42 -25.02 6.85
C GLU A 39 10.13 -25.50 5.57
N LEU A 40 9.43 -25.53 4.43
CA LEU A 40 9.98 -25.99 3.14
C LEU A 40 11.14 -25.13 2.66
N PHE A 41 11.03 -23.81 2.78
CA PHE A 41 12.00 -22.87 2.24
C PHE A 41 12.91 -22.25 3.32
N GLN A 42 12.80 -22.72 4.57
CA GLN A 42 13.51 -22.17 5.74
C GLN A 42 13.42 -20.63 5.83
N LEU A 43 12.23 -20.09 5.51
CA LEU A 43 12.01 -18.64 5.44
C LEU A 43 12.13 -18.04 6.82
N LYS A 44 12.90 -16.96 6.96
CA LYS A 44 12.93 -16.19 8.20
C LYS A 44 11.80 -15.18 8.21
N PRO A 45 11.33 -14.75 9.39
CA PRO A 45 10.32 -13.69 9.49
C PRO A 45 10.73 -12.41 8.73
N ALA A 46 12.03 -12.11 8.64
CA ALA A 46 12.56 -10.98 7.88
C ALA A 46 12.37 -11.10 6.36
N ASP A 47 12.31 -12.32 5.82
CA ASP A 47 12.13 -12.58 4.38
C ASP A 47 10.67 -12.44 3.96
N VAL A 48 9.74 -12.76 4.88
CA VAL A 48 8.28 -12.68 4.67
C VAL A 48 7.75 -11.29 5.03
N PHE A 49 8.17 -10.77 6.18
CA PHE A 49 7.85 -9.42 6.63
C PHE A 49 9.07 -8.55 6.37
N ALA A 50 9.25 -8.14 5.11
CA ALA A 50 10.20 -7.07 4.80
C ALA A 50 9.78 -5.83 5.59
N SER A 51 10.45 -5.56 6.72
CA SER A 51 10.38 -4.25 7.34
C SER A 51 10.89 -3.28 6.28
N ASN A 52 9.99 -2.44 5.77
CA ASN A 52 10.31 -1.33 4.88
C ASN A 52 11.16 -0.27 5.61
N ALA A 53 12.28 -0.66 6.23
CA ALA A 53 13.43 0.20 6.36
C ALA A 53 14.11 0.32 4.99
N ARG A 54 13.34 0.71 3.95
CA ARG A 54 13.91 1.51 2.89
C ARG A 54 14.35 2.78 3.62
N LYS A 55 15.60 2.82 4.06
CA LYS A 55 16.29 4.05 4.44
C LYS A 55 15.93 5.04 3.33
N SER A 56 15.05 5.98 3.63
CA SER A 56 15.03 7.21 2.88
C SER A 56 16.42 7.78 3.07
N GLN A 57 17.29 7.58 2.07
CA GLN A 57 18.42 8.46 1.86
C GLN A 57 17.86 9.82 1.44
N ASP A 58 17.11 10.46 2.34
CA ASP A 58 17.00 11.91 2.37
C ASP A 58 18.24 12.40 3.12
N ALA A 59 19.40 12.16 2.51
CA ALA A 59 20.59 12.90 2.85
C ALA A 59 20.36 14.30 2.28
N GLY A 60 19.93 15.19 3.17
CA GLY A 60 19.58 16.57 2.89
C GLY A 60 20.53 17.22 1.88
N HIS A 61 19.99 17.52 0.71
CA HIS A 61 20.59 18.50 -0.17
C HIS A 61 20.24 19.86 0.41
N GLY A 62 21.15 20.37 1.25
CA GLY A 62 21.04 21.68 1.87
C GLY A 62 20.63 22.74 0.85
N ALA A 63 19.72 23.62 1.26
CA ALA A 63 19.24 24.75 0.47
C ALA A 63 20.44 25.54 -0.07
N LYS A 64 20.77 25.35 -1.35
CA LYS A 64 21.73 26.20 -2.05
C LYS A 64 20.98 27.46 -2.48
N SER A 65 20.82 28.39 -1.55
CA SER A 65 20.61 29.79 -1.91
C SER A 65 21.84 30.24 -2.72
N ARG A 66 21.64 30.59 -3.99
CA ARG A 66 22.63 31.27 -4.84
C ARG A 66 21.90 32.25 -5.77
N ASP A 67 21.90 33.49 -5.31
CA ASP A 67 21.98 34.77 -6.02
C ASP A 67 20.85 35.19 -6.99
N PRO A 68 20.26 36.39 -6.79
CA PRO A 68 19.08 36.89 -7.50
C PRO A 68 19.45 37.67 -8.76
N THR A 69 20.20 37.06 -9.68
CA THR A 69 20.52 37.69 -10.98
C THR A 69 19.73 36.99 -12.09
N PRO A 70 18.77 37.66 -12.76
CA PRO A 70 17.92 37.03 -13.75
C PRO A 70 18.71 36.89 -15.06
N GLY A 71 19.20 35.68 -15.34
CA GLY A 71 19.86 35.42 -16.62
C GLY A 71 20.89 34.31 -16.61
N SER A 72 20.48 33.08 -16.32
CA SER A 72 21.16 31.89 -16.87
C SER A 72 20.30 30.65 -16.66
N THR A 73 19.40 30.45 -17.61
CA THR A 73 18.73 29.17 -17.87
C THR A 73 19.81 28.10 -18.09
N ARG A 74 19.93 27.13 -17.19
CA ARG A 74 20.64 25.88 -17.48
C ARG A 74 19.58 24.81 -17.77
N PRO A 75 19.29 24.47 -19.04
CA PRO A 75 18.37 23.39 -19.36
C PRO A 75 19.10 22.06 -19.10
N GLY A 76 19.01 21.57 -17.86
CA GLY A 76 19.36 20.21 -17.48
C GLY A 76 18.10 19.39 -17.34
N ARG A 77 17.99 18.32 -18.14
CA ARG A 77 16.87 17.35 -18.27
C ARG A 77 15.75 17.75 -19.23
N GLY A 78 15.97 17.44 -20.52
CA GLY A 78 14.99 16.77 -21.37
C GLY A 78 13.60 17.39 -21.55
N LYS A 79 13.43 18.69 -21.29
CA LYS A 79 12.20 19.42 -21.63
C LYS A 79 12.34 19.95 -23.06
N PRO A 80 11.52 19.50 -24.02
CA PRO A 80 11.48 20.15 -25.32
C PRO A 80 10.98 21.60 -25.12
N PRO A 81 11.48 22.56 -25.91
CA PRO A 81 11.02 23.93 -25.83
C PRO A 81 9.53 24.02 -26.21
N ASP A 82 8.75 24.74 -25.40
CA ASP A 82 7.36 25.09 -25.75
C ASP A 82 7.40 26.04 -26.96
N LEU A 83 7.39 25.47 -28.16
CA LEU A 83 7.09 26.23 -29.37
C LEU A 83 5.57 26.37 -29.47
N ILE A 84 5.12 27.58 -29.15
CA ILE A 84 3.87 28.22 -29.60
C ILE A 84 2.60 27.83 -28.80
N ARG A 85 2.11 28.78 -28.00
CA ARG A 85 0.69 28.92 -27.63
C ARG A 85 0.21 30.33 -28.07
N ASN A 86 -0.18 30.36 -29.34
CA ASN A 86 -1.07 31.25 -30.11
C ASN A 86 -1.13 32.75 -29.79
N CYS A 87 -0.90 33.55 -30.85
CA CYS A 87 -1.69 34.74 -31.16
C CYS A 87 -3.07 34.30 -31.68
#